data_AF-A0A7V9VC44-F1
#
_entry.id   AF-A0A7V9VC44-F1
#
_cell.length_a   1.000
_cell.length_b   1.000
_cell.length_c   1.000
_cell.angle_alpha   90.00
_cell.angle_beta   90.00
_cell.angle_gamma   90.00
#
_symmetry.space_group_name_H-M   'P 1'
#
loop_
_entity.id
_entity.type
_entity.pdbx_description
1 polymer ?
#
loop_
_entity_poly.entity_id
_entity_poly.type
_entity_poly.pdbx_seq_one_letter_code
_entity_poly.pdbx_strand_id
1 'polypeptide(L)'
;MSVAPVEGTTPWRKGLEALAIALYRQAHGRSPTVEFGRVPAGYRASSGNSAKLVLAGARYRGGSLDGPDLAHLLGIPPLAPLTGDPEGPGWGGHSWSPWLPIGEASRSVDDAVGLYRIRGAPDTRLLYIGQGKIAHRLRSHVRKVGRVDDRQGEVFASAPLEASWVAGEWLSHQRLELEVDLIAAHLLEASRIPPVLFCGGVSYVTSSAEQR
;
A
#
# COMPACT_ATOMS: atom_id res chain seq x y z
N MET A 1 23.53 -11.25 15.05
CA MET A 1 22.61 -10.59 14.10
C MET A 1 23.41 -10.31 12.84
N SER A 2 23.16 -11.05 11.75
CA SER A 2 23.82 -10.79 10.48
C SER A 2 22.95 -9.79 9.71
N VAL A 3 23.54 -8.68 9.28
CA VAL A 3 22.89 -7.68 8.43
C VAL A 3 23.63 -7.70 7.11
N ALA A 4 22.95 -8.06 6.03
CA ALA A 4 23.47 -7.88 4.68
C ALA A 4 23.07 -6.47 4.20
N PRO A 5 24.02 -5.57 3.88
CA PRO A 5 23.69 -4.30 3.28
C PRO A 5 23.06 -4.55 1.90
N VAL A 6 21.86 -3.98 1.69
CA VAL A 6 21.25 -3.92 0.36
C VAL A 6 21.49 -2.52 -0.18
N GLU A 7 22.23 -2.42 -1.27
CA GLU A 7 22.53 -1.12 -1.89
C GLU A 7 21.28 -0.47 -2.50
N GLY A 8 21.36 0.84 -2.74
CA GLY A 8 20.31 1.62 -3.42
C GLY A 8 19.52 2.56 -2.52
N THR A 9 18.44 3.11 -3.06
CA THR A 9 17.60 4.09 -2.37
C THR A 9 16.62 3.42 -1.41
N THR A 10 16.04 4.19 -0.47
CA THR A 10 14.98 3.65 0.40
C THR A 10 13.79 3.08 -0.37
N PRO A 11 13.26 3.75 -1.42
CA PRO A 11 12.20 3.16 -2.24
C PRO A 11 12.62 1.85 -2.91
N TRP A 12 13.86 1.77 -3.41
CA TRP A 12 14.39 0.55 -4.02
C TRP A 12 14.42 -0.62 -3.03
N ARG A 13 14.98 -0.42 -1.83
CA ARG A 13 15.02 -1.45 -0.79
C ARG A 13 13.64 -1.93 -0.36
N LYS A 14 12.70 -1.00 -0.15
CA LYS A 14 11.29 -1.33 0.17
C LYS A 14 10.61 -2.09 -0.97
N GLY A 15 10.96 -1.78 -2.21
CA GLY A 15 10.52 -2.53 -3.38
C GLY A 15 11.02 -3.97 -3.41
N LEU A 16 12.30 -4.18 -3.10
CA LEU A 16 12.88 -5.52 -2.98
C LEU A 16 12.28 -6.31 -1.82
N GLU A 17 11.99 -5.66 -0.69
CA GLU A 17 11.27 -6.26 0.43
C GLU A 17 9.86 -6.71 0.02
N ALA A 18 9.11 -5.84 -0.67
CA ALA A 18 7.79 -6.19 -1.21
C ALA A 18 7.87 -7.38 -2.18
N LEU A 19 8.88 -7.40 -3.06
CA LEU A 19 9.11 -8.53 -3.97
C LEU A 19 9.43 -9.82 -3.22
N ALA A 20 10.30 -9.79 -2.22
CA ALA A 20 10.63 -10.98 -1.44
C ALA A 20 9.40 -11.55 -0.71
N ILE A 21 8.57 -10.67 -0.14
CA ILE A 21 7.31 -11.08 0.51
C ILE A 21 6.32 -11.65 -0.50
N ALA A 22 6.16 -11.01 -1.67
CA ALA A 22 5.26 -11.49 -2.71
C ALA A 22 5.71 -12.84 -3.28
N LEU A 23 7.01 -13.05 -3.51
CA LEU A 23 7.56 -14.34 -3.94
C LEU A 23 7.32 -15.42 -2.90
N TYR A 24 7.51 -15.11 -1.61
CA TYR A 24 7.15 -16.04 -0.53
C TYR A 24 5.66 -16.39 -0.59
N ARG A 25 4.79 -15.39 -0.77
CA ARG A 25 3.35 -15.58 -0.86
C ARG A 25 2.96 -16.47 -2.05
N GLN A 26 3.57 -16.27 -3.21
CA GLN A 26 3.38 -17.13 -4.40
C GLN A 26 3.79 -18.58 -4.12
N ALA A 27 4.96 -18.78 -3.49
CA ALA A 27 5.48 -20.12 -3.22
C ALA A 27 4.68 -20.90 -2.15
N HIS A 28 4.06 -20.21 -1.18
CA HIS A 28 3.41 -20.84 -0.04
C HIS A 28 1.89 -20.66 -0.01
N GLY A 29 1.31 -19.92 -0.95
CA GLY A 29 -0.12 -19.58 -0.97
C GLY A 29 -0.60 -18.75 0.22
N ARG A 30 0.30 -18.13 0.99
CA ARG A 30 -0.02 -17.38 2.22
C ARG A 30 1.06 -16.33 2.54
N SER A 31 0.69 -15.29 3.27
CA SER A 31 1.61 -14.28 3.80
C SER A 31 2.38 -14.78 5.04
N PRO A 32 3.62 -14.30 5.25
CA PRO A 32 4.36 -14.56 6.48
C PRO A 32 3.60 -14.08 7.72
N THR A 33 3.61 -14.86 8.80
CA THR A 33 2.66 -14.74 9.92
C THR A 33 2.63 -13.38 10.61
N VAL A 34 3.78 -12.69 10.73
CA VAL A 34 3.92 -11.45 11.52
C VAL A 34 4.18 -10.23 10.61
N GLU A 35 3.70 -10.29 9.38
CA GLU A 35 3.75 -9.19 8.43
C GLU A 35 2.41 -8.45 8.35
N PHE A 36 2.42 -7.27 7.72
CA PHE A 36 1.22 -6.48 7.44
C PHE A 36 0.44 -6.02 8.67
N GLY A 37 1.11 -5.91 9.82
CA GLY A 37 0.49 -5.56 11.10
C GLY A 37 -0.23 -6.72 11.78
N ARG A 38 -0.12 -7.95 11.26
CA ARG A 38 -0.60 -9.15 11.95
C ARG A 38 0.30 -9.49 13.13
N VAL A 39 -0.31 -10.10 14.14
CA VAL A 39 0.37 -10.60 15.33
C VAL A 39 -0.14 -11.98 15.70
N PRO A 40 0.67 -12.82 16.36
CA PRO A 40 0.21 -14.11 16.84
C PRO A 40 -1.01 -13.96 17.75
N ALA A 41 -1.91 -14.95 17.69
CA ALA A 41 -3.07 -15.02 18.58
C ALA A 41 -2.64 -14.96 20.05
N GLY A 42 -3.40 -14.23 20.87
CA GLY A 42 -3.07 -13.98 22.28
C GLY A 42 -2.12 -12.80 22.50
N TYR A 43 -1.69 -12.10 21.44
CA TYR A 43 -0.84 -10.91 21.55
C TYR A 43 -1.44 -9.70 20.83
N ARG A 44 -1.02 -8.51 21.22
CA ARG A 44 -1.32 -7.26 20.49
C ARG A 44 -0.04 -6.59 20.00
N ALA A 45 -0.10 -5.94 18.84
CA ALA A 45 0.99 -5.16 18.27
C ALA A 45 1.32 -3.96 19.19
N SER A 46 2.52 -3.39 19.10
CA SER A 46 2.77 -2.10 19.78
C SER A 46 2.01 -0.97 19.10
N SER A 47 1.64 0.07 19.85
CA SER A 47 1.21 1.32 19.22
C SER A 47 2.34 1.94 18.40
N GLY A 48 1.97 2.83 17.49
CA GLY A 48 2.92 3.78 16.92
C GLY A 48 3.66 4.60 18.00
N ASN A 49 4.74 5.26 17.60
CA ASN A 49 5.58 6.07 18.48
C ASN A 49 5.51 7.56 18.13
N SER A 50 4.31 8.12 17.99
CA SER A 50 4.13 9.53 17.69
C SER A 50 4.09 10.38 18.97
N ALA A 51 4.55 11.63 18.88
CA ALA A 51 4.45 12.59 19.99
C ALA A 51 3.00 12.75 20.47
N LYS A 52 2.03 12.74 19.54
CA LYS A 52 0.59 12.77 19.84
C LYS A 52 0.16 11.61 20.74
N LEU A 53 0.60 10.37 20.43
CA LEU A 53 0.27 9.20 21.25
C LEU A 53 0.95 9.24 22.62
N VAL A 54 2.19 9.74 22.67
CA VAL A 54 2.92 9.91 23.94
C VAL A 54 2.20 10.92 24.83
N LEU A 55 1.87 12.09 24.30
CA LEU A 55 1.16 13.15 25.05
C LEU A 55 -0.23 12.70 25.51
N ALA A 56 -0.92 11.89 24.71
CA ALA A 56 -2.23 11.35 25.07
C ALA A 56 -2.17 10.16 26.05
N GLY A 57 -0.99 9.71 26.49
CA GLY A 57 -0.85 8.51 27.33
C GLY A 57 -1.28 7.20 26.64
N ALA A 58 -1.51 7.23 25.32
CA ALA A 58 -2.02 6.11 24.55
C ALA A 58 -0.91 5.22 23.96
N ARG A 59 0.34 5.47 24.34
CA ARG A 59 1.49 4.67 23.90
C ARG A 59 1.55 3.35 24.65
N TYR A 60 1.55 2.23 23.94
CA TYR A 60 1.71 0.90 24.52
C TYR A 60 2.71 0.05 23.72
N ARG A 61 3.36 -0.91 24.41
CA ARG A 61 4.45 -1.73 23.87
C ARG A 61 4.04 -3.20 23.76
N GLY A 62 3.00 -3.44 22.97
CA GLY A 62 2.45 -4.76 22.73
C GLY A 62 2.06 -5.48 24.01
N GLY A 63 2.09 -6.81 23.98
CA GLY A 63 1.85 -7.66 25.15
C GLY A 63 0.75 -8.69 24.90
N SER A 64 0.44 -9.46 25.95
CA SER A 64 -0.68 -10.40 25.92
C SER A 64 -1.99 -9.64 25.72
N LEU A 65 -2.89 -10.24 24.95
CA LEU A 65 -4.25 -9.76 24.75
C LEU A 65 -5.21 -10.93 24.91
N ASP A 66 -6.15 -10.79 25.84
CA ASP A 66 -7.24 -11.73 25.98
C ASP A 66 -8.36 -11.37 24.99
N GLY A 67 -8.79 -12.35 24.21
CA GLY A 67 -9.86 -12.19 23.23
C GLY A 67 -9.40 -11.92 21.79
N PRO A 68 -10.36 -11.82 20.86
CA PRO A 68 -10.08 -11.74 19.44
C PRO A 68 -9.58 -10.34 19.03
N ASP A 69 -8.59 -10.31 18.13
CA ASP A 69 -8.14 -9.11 17.41
C ASP A 69 -8.23 -9.36 15.89
N LEU A 70 -8.58 -8.34 15.10
CA LEU A 70 -8.55 -8.43 13.64
C LEU A 70 -7.14 -8.77 13.12
N ALA A 71 -6.09 -8.37 13.85
CA ALA A 71 -4.70 -8.71 13.54
C ALA A 71 -4.37 -10.20 13.70
N HIS A 72 -5.24 -10.99 14.35
CA HIS A 72 -5.13 -12.45 14.46
C HIS A 72 -5.77 -13.18 13.28
N LEU A 73 -6.63 -12.49 12.52
CA LEU A 73 -7.32 -13.10 11.40
C LEU A 73 -6.36 -13.41 10.26
N LEU A 74 -6.65 -14.50 9.55
CA LEU A 74 -5.83 -14.94 8.44
C LEU A 74 -5.74 -13.89 7.33
N GLY A 75 -4.61 -13.93 6.63
CA GLY A 75 -4.41 -13.18 5.41
C GLY A 75 -5.16 -13.83 4.25
N ILE A 76 -5.02 -13.24 3.07
CA ILE A 76 -5.55 -13.78 1.82
C ILE A 76 -4.41 -14.33 0.95
N PRO A 77 -4.67 -15.43 0.21
CA PRO A 77 -3.70 -15.95 -0.75
C PRO A 77 -3.46 -14.93 -1.88
N PRO A 78 -2.34 -15.04 -2.62
CA PRO A 78 -2.19 -14.31 -3.87
C PRO A 78 -3.37 -14.58 -4.81
N LEU A 79 -3.89 -13.51 -5.43
CA LEU A 79 -5.04 -13.63 -6.34
C LEU A 79 -4.64 -14.02 -7.77
N ALA A 80 -3.40 -13.70 -8.17
CA ALA A 80 -2.86 -13.99 -9.49
C ALA A 80 -1.33 -14.11 -9.44
N PRO A 81 -0.69 -14.66 -10.49
CA PRO A 81 0.76 -14.58 -10.67
C PRO A 81 1.26 -13.12 -10.69
N LEU A 82 2.54 -12.92 -10.35
CA LEU A 82 3.19 -11.60 -10.34
C LEU A 82 3.60 -11.12 -11.75
N THR A 83 2.68 -11.23 -12.71
CA THR A 83 2.90 -10.93 -14.12
C THR A 83 1.72 -10.17 -14.71
N GLY A 84 1.89 -9.62 -15.91
CA GLY A 84 0.82 -9.03 -16.70
C GLY A 84 0.86 -7.51 -16.69
N ASP A 85 0.02 -6.93 -17.54
CA ASP A 85 0.03 -5.49 -17.85
C ASP A 85 -0.50 -4.63 -16.69
N PRO A 86 0.34 -3.75 -16.08
CA PRO A 86 -0.07 -2.83 -15.03
C PRO A 86 -1.15 -1.81 -15.43
N GLU A 87 -1.41 -1.64 -16.72
CA GLU A 87 -2.50 -0.79 -17.24
C GLU A 87 -3.81 -1.56 -17.45
N GLY A 88 -3.71 -2.89 -17.55
CA GLY A 88 -4.82 -3.77 -17.89
C GLY A 88 -5.94 -3.78 -16.84
N PRO A 89 -7.19 -4.05 -17.26
CA PRO A 89 -8.34 -4.10 -16.35
C PRO A 89 -8.33 -5.33 -15.43
N GLY A 90 -7.54 -6.36 -15.74
CA GLY A 90 -7.43 -7.62 -14.99
C GLY A 90 -6.17 -7.74 -14.12
N TRP A 91 -5.35 -6.69 -14.03
CA TRP A 91 -4.01 -6.77 -13.45
C TRP A 91 -4.03 -7.21 -11.98
N GLY A 92 -3.16 -8.16 -11.62
CA GLY A 92 -3.09 -8.73 -10.27
C GLY A 92 -4.33 -9.53 -9.85
N GLY A 93 -5.17 -9.95 -10.80
CA GLY A 93 -6.40 -10.70 -10.51
C GLY A 93 -7.57 -9.84 -10.05
N HIS A 94 -7.49 -8.52 -10.26
CA HIS A 94 -8.54 -7.58 -9.89
C HIS A 94 -9.32 -7.09 -11.11
N SER A 95 -10.57 -6.70 -10.90
CA SER A 95 -11.39 -5.98 -11.89
C SER A 95 -11.25 -4.47 -11.69
N TRP A 96 -10.19 -3.90 -12.25
CA TRP A 96 -9.93 -2.46 -12.15
C TRP A 96 -10.95 -1.64 -12.93
N SER A 97 -11.35 -0.51 -12.38
CA SER A 97 -12.14 0.49 -13.09
C SER A 97 -11.40 0.98 -14.34
N PRO A 98 -12.11 1.56 -15.32
CA PRO A 98 -11.49 2.42 -16.33
C PRO A 98 -10.62 3.50 -15.69
N TRP A 99 -9.60 3.93 -16.42
CA TRP A 99 -8.79 5.08 -16.06
C TRP A 99 -9.61 6.36 -16.26
N LEU A 100 -9.68 7.19 -15.22
CA LEU A 100 -10.30 8.52 -15.29
C LEU A 100 -9.33 9.59 -14.80
N PRO A 101 -9.46 10.85 -15.24
CA PRO A 101 -8.75 11.96 -14.63
C PRO A 101 -8.91 11.94 -13.11
N ILE A 102 -7.81 12.11 -12.35
CA ILE A 102 -7.80 11.83 -10.90
C ILE A 102 -8.85 12.64 -10.12
N GLY A 103 -9.17 13.86 -10.58
CA GLY A 103 -10.21 14.69 -9.99
C GLY A 103 -11.61 14.11 -10.19
N GLU A 104 -11.88 13.56 -11.37
CA GLU A 104 -13.12 12.85 -11.68
C GLU A 104 -13.21 11.52 -10.92
N ALA A 105 -12.15 10.70 -10.99
CA ALA A 105 -12.05 9.45 -10.23
C ALA A 105 -12.36 9.66 -8.73
N SER A 106 -11.86 10.75 -8.13
CA SER A 106 -12.09 11.05 -6.73
C SER A 106 -13.54 11.41 -6.35
N ARG A 107 -14.38 11.70 -7.35
CA ARG A 107 -15.82 11.98 -7.21
C ARG A 107 -16.69 10.79 -7.61
N SER A 108 -16.21 9.96 -8.54
CA SER A 108 -16.95 8.79 -9.05
C SER A 108 -16.89 7.58 -8.11
N VAL A 109 -15.98 7.59 -7.14
CA VAL A 109 -15.87 6.53 -6.14
C VAL A 109 -16.79 6.85 -4.96
N ASP A 110 -17.88 6.08 -4.83
CA ASP A 110 -18.68 6.01 -3.58
C ASP A 110 -17.77 5.63 -2.42
N ASP A 111 -18.11 5.95 -1.15
CA ASP A 111 -17.26 5.85 0.06
C ASP A 111 -16.66 4.44 0.33
N ALA A 112 -15.80 4.00 -0.57
CA ALA A 112 -15.35 2.66 -0.75
C ALA A 112 -13.92 2.54 -0.27
N VAL A 113 -13.65 1.37 0.30
CA VAL A 113 -12.33 0.97 0.73
C VAL A 113 -11.81 -0.06 -0.26
N GLY A 114 -10.53 0.06 -0.63
CA GLY A 114 -9.94 -0.85 -1.60
C GLY A 114 -8.55 -0.42 -2.03
N LEU A 115 -8.21 -0.77 -3.27
CA LEU A 115 -6.93 -0.47 -3.91
C LEU A 115 -7.14 0.59 -4.99
N TYR A 116 -6.11 1.40 -5.22
CA TYR A 116 -6.08 2.37 -6.30
C TYR A 116 -4.69 2.48 -6.89
N ARG A 117 -4.63 2.90 -8.15
CA ARG A 117 -3.40 3.15 -8.89
C ARG A 117 -3.49 4.49 -9.60
N ILE A 118 -2.36 5.17 -9.75
CA ILE A 118 -2.24 6.50 -10.37
C ILE A 118 -1.15 6.45 -11.42
N ARG A 119 -1.43 7.01 -12.59
CA ARG A 119 -0.47 7.16 -13.69
C ARG A 119 -0.41 8.61 -14.20
N GLY A 120 0.69 8.94 -14.87
CA GLY A 120 0.80 10.17 -15.67
C GLY A 120 0.18 9.97 -17.05
N ALA A 121 -0.32 11.06 -17.66
CA ALA A 121 -0.75 11.10 -19.05
C ALA A 121 0.11 12.12 -19.84
N PRO A 122 0.41 11.89 -21.12
CA PRO A 122 -0.05 10.78 -21.96
C PRO A 122 0.86 9.54 -21.92
N ASP A 123 1.97 9.57 -21.17
CA ASP A 123 2.99 8.49 -21.17
C ASP A 123 2.56 7.21 -20.43
N THR A 124 1.35 7.21 -19.87
CA THR A 124 0.69 6.15 -19.10
C THR A 124 1.53 5.54 -17.98
N ARG A 125 2.62 6.22 -17.58
CA ARG A 125 3.58 5.69 -16.63
C ARG A 125 2.92 5.55 -15.26
N LEU A 126 2.92 4.33 -14.71
CA LEU A 126 2.46 4.09 -13.35
C LEU A 126 3.34 4.84 -12.34
N LEU A 127 2.72 5.73 -11.57
CA LEU A 127 3.39 6.59 -10.60
C LEU A 127 3.22 6.10 -9.17
N TYR A 128 2.07 5.48 -8.88
CA TYR A 128 1.70 5.13 -7.52
C TYR A 128 0.69 3.96 -7.48
N ILE A 129 0.82 3.13 -6.45
CA ILE A 129 -0.14 2.09 -6.05
C ILE A 129 -0.43 2.34 -4.58
N GLY A 130 -1.70 2.23 -4.17
CA GLY A 130 -2.11 2.49 -2.79
C GLY A 130 -3.38 1.78 -2.38
N GLN A 131 -3.69 1.87 -1.09
CA GLN A 131 -4.92 1.34 -0.51
C GLN A 131 -5.60 2.29 0.50
N GLY A 132 -6.85 1.99 0.83
CA GLY A 132 -7.63 2.63 1.90
C GLY A 132 -8.95 3.20 1.40
N LYS A 133 -9.45 4.25 2.06
CA LYS A 133 -10.64 5.01 1.61
C LYS A 133 -10.29 5.73 0.30
N ILE A 134 -10.73 5.18 -0.82
CA ILE A 134 -10.19 5.48 -2.16
C ILE A 134 -10.40 6.96 -2.51
N ALA A 135 -11.64 7.45 -2.47
CA ALA A 135 -11.96 8.85 -2.77
C ALA A 135 -11.18 9.84 -1.88
N HIS A 136 -11.07 9.54 -0.59
CA HIS A 136 -10.30 10.36 0.36
C HIS A 136 -8.81 10.40 0.00
N ARG A 137 -8.20 9.24 -0.30
CA ARG A 137 -6.79 9.13 -0.68
C ARG A 137 -6.50 9.85 -2.00
N LEU A 138 -7.32 9.68 -3.02
CA LEU A 138 -7.18 10.38 -4.30
C LEU A 138 -7.25 11.90 -4.11
N ARG A 139 -8.22 12.42 -3.35
CA ARG A 139 -8.30 13.85 -3.01
C ARG A 139 -7.06 14.33 -2.26
N SER A 140 -6.49 13.52 -1.36
CA SER A 140 -5.27 13.86 -0.65
C SER A 140 -4.08 14.02 -1.60
N HIS A 141 -3.93 13.12 -2.59
CA HIS A 141 -2.88 13.21 -3.61
C HIS A 141 -3.06 14.45 -4.50
N VAL A 142 -4.29 14.74 -4.94
CA VAL A 142 -4.59 15.97 -5.70
C VAL A 142 -4.19 17.22 -4.92
N ARG A 143 -4.47 17.27 -3.61
CA ARG A 143 -4.11 18.42 -2.75
C ARG A 143 -2.61 18.59 -2.53
N LYS A 144 -1.79 17.58 -2.82
CA LYS A 144 -0.32 17.66 -2.74
C LYS A 144 0.29 18.26 -4.00
N VAL A 145 -0.40 18.17 -5.14
CA VAL A 145 0.04 18.80 -6.39
C VAL A 145 0.20 20.30 -6.14
N GLY A 146 1.42 20.81 -6.36
CA GLY A 146 1.75 22.22 -6.17
C GLY A 146 2.06 22.64 -4.72
N ARG A 147 2.18 21.71 -3.77
CA ARG A 147 2.74 22.04 -2.45
C ARG A 147 4.27 22.16 -2.56
N VAL A 148 4.78 23.31 -2.12
CA VAL A 148 6.23 23.54 -1.98
C VAL A 148 6.82 22.51 -1.01
N ASP A 149 7.97 21.94 -1.37
CA ASP A 149 8.72 20.92 -0.61
C ASP A 149 8.03 19.54 -0.42
N ASP A 150 6.97 19.24 -1.18
CA ASP A 150 6.37 17.89 -1.22
C ASP A 150 6.92 17.10 -2.42
N ARG A 151 7.92 16.25 -2.18
CA ARG A 151 8.55 15.39 -3.21
C ARG A 151 7.54 14.54 -4.00
N GLN A 152 6.44 14.13 -3.36
CA GLN A 152 5.38 13.40 -4.04
C GLN A 152 4.52 14.33 -4.91
N GLY A 153 4.20 15.52 -4.40
CA GLY A 153 3.54 16.60 -5.13
C GLY A 153 4.30 17.05 -6.38
N GLU A 154 5.63 17.15 -6.31
CA GLU A 154 6.49 17.53 -7.45
C GLU A 154 6.36 16.55 -8.62
N VAL A 155 6.47 15.24 -8.35
CA VAL A 155 6.34 14.22 -9.40
C VAL A 155 4.91 14.20 -9.94
N PHE A 156 3.90 14.33 -9.08
CA PHE A 156 2.51 14.40 -9.49
C PHE A 156 2.15 15.66 -10.29
N ALA A 157 2.91 16.75 -10.16
CA ALA A 157 2.73 17.96 -10.95
C ALA A 157 3.35 17.87 -12.36
N SER A 158 4.18 16.85 -12.63
CA SER A 158 4.90 16.73 -13.91
C SER A 158 4.02 16.37 -15.11
N ALA A 159 2.81 15.89 -14.87
CA ALA A 159 1.86 15.47 -15.90
C ALA A 159 0.41 15.50 -15.38
N PRO A 160 -0.60 15.62 -16.26
CA PRO A 160 -1.98 15.28 -15.91
C PRO A 160 -2.05 13.86 -15.33
N LEU A 161 -2.86 13.69 -14.30
CA LEU A 161 -2.96 12.42 -13.58
C LEU A 161 -4.29 11.72 -13.87
N GLU A 162 -4.20 10.41 -14.04
CA GLU A 162 -5.34 9.50 -14.11
C GLU A 162 -5.28 8.47 -12.98
N ALA A 163 -6.44 8.01 -12.55
CA ALA A 163 -6.57 6.98 -11.53
C ALA A 163 -7.54 5.89 -11.95
N SER A 164 -7.26 4.68 -11.48
CA SER A 164 -8.08 3.47 -11.63
C SER A 164 -8.11 2.77 -10.28
N TRP A 165 -9.22 2.13 -9.94
CA TRP A 165 -9.44 1.57 -8.60
C TRP A 165 -10.21 0.26 -8.62
N VAL A 166 -10.13 -0.46 -7.50
CA VAL A 166 -10.96 -1.63 -7.21
C VAL A 166 -11.43 -1.54 -5.76
N ALA A 167 -12.75 -1.59 -5.57
CA ALA A 167 -13.36 -1.67 -4.25
C ALA A 167 -13.42 -3.13 -3.78
N GLY A 168 -13.31 -3.35 -2.48
CA GLY A 168 -13.44 -4.69 -1.91
C GLY A 168 -13.50 -4.71 -0.41
N GLU A 169 -14.20 -5.71 0.13
CA GLU A 169 -14.36 -5.94 1.57
C GLU A 169 -13.15 -6.70 2.14
N TRP A 170 -12.02 -6.01 2.20
CA TRP A 170 -10.78 -6.55 2.76
C TRP A 170 -10.47 -5.93 4.11
N LEU A 171 -9.89 -6.70 5.01
CA LEU A 171 -9.25 -6.17 6.23
C LEU A 171 -8.03 -5.31 5.87
N SER A 172 -7.57 -4.49 6.83
CA SER A 172 -6.43 -3.59 6.59
C SER A 172 -5.17 -4.36 6.17
N HIS A 173 -4.84 -5.45 6.86
CA HIS A 173 -3.68 -6.28 6.51
C HIS A 173 -3.83 -6.98 5.16
N GLN A 174 -5.05 -7.42 4.81
CA GLN A 174 -5.34 -8.03 3.51
C GLN A 174 -5.15 -7.03 2.36
N ARG A 175 -5.51 -5.75 2.55
CA ARG A 175 -5.21 -4.72 1.54
C ARG A 175 -3.72 -4.47 1.38
N LEU A 176 -2.96 -4.49 2.47
CA LEU A 176 -1.50 -4.36 2.41
C LEU A 176 -0.85 -5.55 1.70
N GLU A 177 -1.38 -6.75 1.91
CA GLU A 177 -0.97 -7.96 1.19
C GLU A 177 -1.16 -7.82 -0.32
N LEU A 178 -2.34 -7.37 -0.75
CA LEU A 178 -2.63 -7.14 -2.18
C LEU A 178 -1.79 -6.00 -2.77
N GLU A 179 -1.63 -4.89 -2.02
CA GLU A 179 -0.76 -3.79 -2.42
C GLU A 179 0.68 -4.26 -2.65
N VAL A 180 1.21 -5.11 -1.76
CA VAL A 180 2.56 -5.68 -1.91
C VAL A 180 2.67 -6.58 -3.14
N ASP A 181 1.67 -7.43 -3.40
CA ASP A 181 1.66 -8.27 -4.60
C ASP A 181 1.67 -7.42 -5.88
N LEU A 182 0.92 -6.30 -5.93
CA LEU A 182 0.91 -5.37 -7.06
C LEU A 182 2.23 -4.62 -7.24
N ILE A 183 2.87 -4.19 -6.14
CA ILE A 183 4.18 -3.52 -6.17
C ILE A 183 5.23 -4.48 -6.71
N ALA A 184 5.21 -5.74 -6.27
CA ALA A 184 6.12 -6.78 -6.74
C ALA A 184 5.91 -7.10 -8.23
N ALA A 185 4.65 -7.25 -8.66
CA ALA A 185 4.31 -7.48 -10.07
C ALA A 185 4.82 -6.32 -10.96
N HIS A 186 4.61 -5.06 -10.54
CA HIS A 186 5.15 -3.91 -11.27
C HIS A 186 6.68 -3.91 -11.30
N LEU A 187 7.34 -4.24 -10.18
CA LEU A 187 8.81 -4.27 -10.14
C LEU A 187 9.37 -5.32 -11.10
N LEU A 188 8.76 -6.50 -11.20
CA LEU A 188 9.18 -7.55 -12.12
C LEU A 188 8.97 -7.13 -13.59
N GLU A 189 7.82 -6.52 -13.90
CA GLU A 189 7.51 -6.10 -15.27
C GLU A 189 8.36 -4.91 -15.73
N ALA A 190 8.45 -3.87 -14.90
CA ALA A 190 9.06 -2.60 -15.30
C ALA A 190 10.52 -2.44 -14.85
N SER A 191 11.07 -3.40 -14.09
CA SER A 191 12.40 -3.33 -13.47
C SER A 191 12.65 -2.05 -12.67
N ARG A 192 11.58 -1.44 -12.15
CA ARG A 192 11.61 -0.17 -11.42
C ARG A 192 10.45 -0.06 -10.44
N ILE A 193 10.66 0.69 -9.37
CA ILE A 193 9.60 1.06 -8.41
C ILE A 193 8.82 2.24 -8.96
N PRO A 194 7.47 2.29 -8.80
CA PRO A 194 6.71 3.48 -9.18
C PRO A 194 7.32 4.72 -8.48
N PRO A 195 7.66 5.80 -9.20
CA PRO A 195 8.57 6.86 -8.71
C PRO A 195 8.16 7.57 -7.43
N VAL A 196 6.85 7.57 -7.15
CA VAL A 196 6.26 8.28 -6.02
C VAL A 196 5.97 7.33 -4.86
N LEU A 197 6.08 6.03 -5.09
CA LEU A 197 5.91 5.02 -4.08
C LEU A 197 7.03 5.15 -3.04
N PHE A 198 6.64 5.14 -1.77
CA PHE A 198 7.54 5.30 -0.61
C PHE A 198 8.23 6.68 -0.47
N CYS A 199 7.84 7.69 -1.25
CA CYS A 199 8.38 9.05 -1.13
C CYS A 199 7.78 9.86 0.02
N GLY A 200 6.60 9.50 0.52
CA GLY A 200 6.07 9.96 1.80
C GLY A 200 6.54 9.06 2.93
N GLY A 201 6.83 9.60 4.12
CA GLY A 201 7.39 8.90 5.29
C GLY A 201 6.51 7.82 5.93
N VAL A 202 5.81 7.01 5.15
CA VAL A 202 5.05 5.84 5.63
C VAL A 202 5.98 4.62 5.60
N SER A 203 6.33 4.16 6.79
CA SER A 203 6.94 2.86 7.03
C SER A 203 5.87 1.77 6.89
N TYR A 204 6.18 0.64 6.27
CA TYR A 204 5.32 -0.56 6.27
C TYR A 204 5.13 -1.16 7.68
N VAL A 205 5.83 -0.61 8.66
CA VAL A 205 5.78 -1.02 10.04
C VAL A 205 4.92 -0.01 10.80
N THR A 206 3.75 -0.46 11.27
CA THR A 206 2.73 0.25 12.07
C THR A 206 1.66 1.03 11.30
N SER A 207 0.60 0.34 10.89
CA SER A 207 -0.73 0.95 10.81
C SER A 207 -1.74 0.10 11.58
N SER A 208 -1.74 0.29 12.90
CA SER A 208 -2.82 -0.11 13.80
C SER A 208 -3.20 1.13 14.62
N ALA A 209 -4.04 1.99 14.04
CA ALA A 209 -4.94 2.91 14.73
C ALA A 209 -5.46 3.94 13.71
N GLU A 210 -6.61 3.68 13.11
CA GLU A 210 -7.58 4.71 12.69
C GLU A 210 -8.83 4.01 12.10
N GLN A 211 -9.61 3.42 13.00
CA GLN A 211 -11.03 3.14 12.81
C GLN A 211 -11.74 3.47 14.14
N ARG A 212 -12.11 4.73 14.28
CA ARG A 212 -13.30 5.19 14.99
C ARG A 212 -13.93 6.27 14.14
#